data_AF-A0A4Q3AS98-F1
#
_entry.id   AF-A0A4Q3AS98-F1
#
_cell.length_a   1.000
_cell.length_b   1.000
_cell.length_c   1.000
_cell.angle_alpha   90.00
_cell.angle_beta   90.00
_cell.angle_gamma   90.00
#
_symmetry.space_group_name_H-M   'P 1'
#
loop_
_entity.id
_entity.type
_entity.pdbx_description
1 polymer ?
#
loop_
_entity_poly.entity_id
_entity_poly.type
_entity_poly.pdbx_seq_one_letter_code
_entity_poly.pdbx_strand_id
1 'polypeptide(L)'
;MPRLDDQRRRLDAIRANAWPAASDYASFSAGQLLTYSQPEDVTSGWIVLKNVTEALGLAAANGDKDTLELLESRLKRVTRQVAAPSDNMMRSLVARSMARNSAIALSKAWTRVGQPDRAKAWGDFAALTDPKHASAPHTAVDALTENRGSTLVSLTSESLPRRSPDSALVPEAELRGGRLAEYAMYERLMLHAVVLMLAIALGFLLLAPLRDRSALGLLPARLAGLLGTRDRLRIFALGIALPAAVYLLSTHPPGLVTRRIGITEQGFFLWLAQSVAVVVAMLSGTLQATRRQLDRRGKLLALGWIGPDPGRLCFPAALLAMPLGAILPGWMTKNDTIEFAGYATILGFVGFPLLWLLWQAVGSFFGSAARKLHRSVLMHATVPFVAIALASTATAIPWVYSQEKAWTKEIRYEALAPDNTIFESRLEREYAGWIARDLLNQLEAVK
;
A
#
# COMPACT_ATOMS: atom_id res chain seq x y z
N MET A 1 -20.40 -19.44 49.13
CA MET A 1 -21.17 -19.63 47.88
C MET A 1 -21.20 -21.12 47.57
N PRO A 2 -22.36 -21.74 47.29
CA PRO A 2 -22.37 -23.12 46.81
C PRO A 2 -21.50 -23.19 45.55
N ARG A 3 -20.69 -24.25 45.41
CA ARG A 3 -19.88 -24.43 44.20
C ARG A 3 -20.85 -24.54 43.01
N LEU A 4 -20.52 -23.87 41.91
CA LEU A 4 -21.30 -23.88 40.66
C LEU A 4 -21.67 -25.32 40.23
N ASP A 5 -20.80 -26.28 40.54
CA ASP A 5 -21.00 -27.70 40.30
C ASP A 5 -22.14 -28.33 41.14
N ASP A 6 -22.37 -27.87 42.36
CA ASP A 6 -23.46 -28.36 43.21
C ASP A 6 -24.82 -27.83 42.76
N GLN A 7 -24.86 -26.58 42.26
CA GLN A 7 -26.05 -26.03 41.62
C GLN A 7 -26.36 -26.75 40.31
N ARG A 8 -25.33 -27.08 39.50
CA ARG A 8 -25.46 -27.87 38.27
C ARG A 8 -26.04 -29.26 38.55
N ARG A 9 -25.44 -30.02 39.47
CA ARG A 9 -25.93 -31.36 39.84
C ARG A 9 -27.37 -31.34 40.37
N ARG A 10 -27.76 -30.32 41.14
CA ARG A 10 -29.14 -30.18 41.62
C ARG A 10 -30.13 -29.87 40.50
N LEU A 11 -29.76 -28.98 39.57
CA LEU A 11 -30.59 -28.69 38.39
C LEU A 11 -30.75 -29.91 37.48
N ASP A 12 -29.68 -30.67 37.26
CA ASP A 12 -29.72 -31.88 36.43
C ASP A 12 -30.58 -32.97 37.08
N ALA A 13 -30.52 -33.13 38.41
CA ALA A 13 -31.36 -34.07 39.14
C ALA A 13 -32.85 -33.69 39.11
N ILE A 14 -33.18 -32.40 39.28
CA ILE A 14 -34.57 -31.90 39.19
C ILE A 14 -35.15 -32.15 37.78
N ARG A 15 -34.32 -31.97 36.75
CA ARG A 15 -34.73 -32.17 35.34
C ARG A 15 -34.88 -33.64 34.97
N ALA A 16 -33.96 -34.49 35.42
CA ALA A 16 -34.06 -35.94 35.24
C ALA A 16 -35.34 -36.51 35.90
N ASN A 17 -35.73 -35.96 37.04
CA ASN A 17 -36.95 -36.36 37.77
C ASN A 17 -38.25 -35.79 37.18
N ALA A 18 -38.18 -34.75 36.34
CA ALA A 18 -39.34 -34.14 35.70
C ALA A 18 -39.78 -34.86 34.41
N TRP A 19 -39.00 -35.85 33.94
CA TRP A 19 -39.30 -36.60 32.72
C TRP A 19 -39.99 -37.93 33.03
N PRO A 20 -41.07 -38.31 32.32
CA PRO A 20 -41.62 -39.65 32.41
C PRO A 20 -40.54 -40.70 32.04
N ALA A 21 -40.54 -41.83 32.75
CA ALA A 21 -39.58 -42.90 32.54
C ALA A 21 -39.56 -43.33 31.06
N ALA A 22 -38.39 -43.25 30.43
CA ALA A 22 -38.23 -43.59 29.02
C ALA A 22 -38.59 -45.06 28.77
N SER A 23 -39.47 -45.31 27.81
CA SER A 23 -39.94 -46.66 27.44
C SER A 23 -38.91 -47.46 26.65
N ASP A 24 -37.95 -46.78 26.01
CA ASP A 24 -36.84 -47.40 25.28
C ASP A 24 -35.57 -46.52 25.29
N TYR A 25 -34.47 -47.10 24.81
CA TYR A 25 -33.16 -46.43 24.81
C TYR A 25 -33.09 -45.24 23.85
N ALA A 26 -33.92 -45.21 22.80
CA ALA A 26 -34.01 -44.09 21.87
C ALA A 26 -34.68 -42.88 22.53
N SER A 27 -35.76 -43.12 23.27
CA SER A 27 -36.47 -42.16 24.11
C SER A 27 -35.59 -41.65 25.26
N PHE A 28 -34.80 -42.54 25.88
CA PHE A 28 -33.82 -42.20 26.89
C PHE A 28 -32.72 -41.29 26.34
N SER A 29 -32.16 -41.64 25.18
CA SER A 29 -31.12 -40.85 24.49
C SER A 29 -31.66 -39.50 24.03
N ALA A 30 -32.89 -39.44 23.52
CA ALA A 30 -33.59 -38.21 23.15
C ALA A 30 -33.90 -37.30 24.36
N GLY A 31 -34.19 -37.89 25.53
CA GLY A 31 -34.36 -37.19 26.80
C GLY A 31 -33.05 -36.63 27.35
N GLN A 32 -31.97 -37.41 27.30
CA GLN A 32 -30.63 -36.92 27.64
C GLN A 32 -30.21 -35.77 26.72
N LEU A 33 -30.44 -35.90 25.41
CA LEU A 33 -30.19 -34.84 24.41
C LEU A 33 -30.96 -33.53 24.70
N LEU A 34 -32.14 -33.60 25.33
CA LEU A 34 -32.92 -32.43 25.75
C LEU A 34 -32.44 -31.82 27.07
N THR A 35 -31.75 -32.59 27.90
CA THR A 35 -31.25 -32.15 29.20
C THR A 35 -29.88 -31.48 29.06
N TYR A 36 -29.07 -31.91 28.08
CA TYR A 36 -27.71 -31.39 27.81
C TYR A 36 -27.63 -30.25 26.78
N SER A 37 -28.74 -29.86 26.13
CA SER A 37 -28.77 -28.72 25.21
C SER A 37 -28.81 -27.38 25.95
N GLN A 38 -27.81 -27.13 26.80
CA GLN A 38 -27.56 -25.80 27.36
C GLN A 38 -26.83 -24.94 26.31
N PRO A 39 -27.29 -23.70 26.02
CA PRO A 39 -26.69 -22.83 25.01
C PRO A 39 -25.30 -22.26 25.38
N GLU A 40 -24.79 -22.57 26.57
CA GLU A 40 -23.67 -21.84 27.20
C GLU A 40 -22.32 -22.58 27.11
N ASP A 41 -22.26 -23.84 26.68
CA ASP A 41 -21.02 -24.63 26.71
C ASP A 41 -20.76 -25.42 25.41
N VAL A 42 -19.56 -25.30 24.82
CA VAL A 42 -19.19 -25.99 23.57
C VAL A 42 -18.93 -27.48 23.83
N THR A 43 -18.56 -27.83 25.06
CA THR A 43 -18.32 -29.23 25.47
C THR A 43 -19.61 -30.05 25.55
N SER A 44 -20.75 -29.44 25.91
CA SER A 44 -22.06 -30.10 25.90
C SER A 44 -22.53 -30.40 24.47
N GLY A 45 -22.22 -29.54 23.50
CA GLY A 45 -22.51 -29.75 22.08
C GLY A 45 -21.83 -30.99 21.48
N TRP A 46 -20.60 -31.30 21.92
CA TRP A 46 -19.84 -32.50 21.48
C TRP A 46 -20.46 -33.81 21.99
N ILE A 47 -20.87 -33.84 23.26
CA ILE A 47 -21.55 -34.98 23.88
C ILE A 47 -22.93 -35.18 23.24
N VAL A 48 -23.67 -34.09 23.03
CA VAL A 48 -24.95 -34.10 22.31
C VAL A 48 -24.79 -34.68 20.91
N LEU A 49 -23.77 -34.29 20.14
CA LEU A 49 -23.60 -34.78 18.76
C LEU A 49 -23.24 -36.27 18.66
N LYS A 50 -22.38 -36.77 19.55
CA LYS A 50 -22.07 -38.21 19.60
C LYS A 50 -23.35 -39.02 19.86
N ASN A 51 -24.13 -38.56 20.82
CA ASN A 51 -25.41 -39.19 21.18
C ASN A 51 -26.45 -39.08 20.06
N VAL A 52 -26.49 -37.97 19.30
CA VAL A 52 -27.34 -37.84 18.10
C VAL A 52 -26.94 -38.85 17.03
N THR A 53 -25.64 -38.98 16.76
CA THR A 53 -25.13 -39.91 15.73
C THR A 53 -25.48 -41.37 16.06
N GLU A 54 -25.35 -41.74 17.34
CA GLU A 54 -25.75 -43.07 17.84
C GLU A 54 -27.27 -43.27 17.79
N ALA A 55 -28.06 -42.26 18.19
CA ALA A 55 -29.52 -42.28 18.12
C ALA A 55 -30.04 -42.42 16.67
N LEU A 56 -29.40 -41.76 15.69
CA LEU A 56 -29.71 -41.92 14.27
C LEU A 56 -29.45 -43.35 13.79
N GLY A 57 -28.35 -43.96 14.22
CA GLY A 57 -28.01 -45.34 13.90
C GLY A 57 -29.03 -46.35 14.44
N LEU A 58 -29.52 -46.12 15.66
CA LEU A 58 -30.52 -46.96 16.33
C LEU A 58 -31.92 -46.79 15.73
N ALA A 59 -32.37 -45.55 15.51
CA ALA A 59 -33.65 -45.28 14.87
C ALA A 59 -33.69 -45.89 13.45
N ALA A 60 -32.59 -45.80 12.71
CA ALA A 60 -32.45 -46.44 11.40
C ALA A 60 -32.46 -47.97 11.46
N ALA A 61 -31.83 -48.57 12.48
CA ALA A 61 -31.84 -50.03 12.66
C ALA A 61 -33.24 -50.57 12.99
N ASN A 62 -34.04 -49.77 13.71
CA ASN A 62 -35.41 -50.10 14.07
C ASN A 62 -36.44 -49.72 12.99
N GLY A 63 -36.01 -49.06 11.90
CA GLY A 63 -36.91 -48.56 10.87
C GLY A 63 -37.85 -47.43 11.33
N ASP A 64 -37.54 -46.78 12.44
CA ASP A 64 -38.37 -45.75 13.08
C ASP A 64 -38.21 -44.39 12.38
N LYS A 65 -39.10 -44.14 11.42
CA LYS A 65 -39.11 -42.93 10.59
C LYS A 65 -39.44 -41.68 11.40
N ASP A 66 -40.36 -41.77 12.35
CA ASP A 66 -40.85 -40.61 13.11
C ASP A 66 -39.74 -40.08 14.02
N THR A 67 -38.97 -40.98 14.65
CA THR A 67 -37.79 -40.61 15.42
C THR A 67 -36.68 -40.02 14.54
N LEU A 68 -36.48 -40.52 13.31
CA LEU A 68 -35.51 -39.94 12.37
C LEU A 68 -35.90 -38.53 11.92
N GLU A 69 -37.18 -38.25 11.65
CA GLU A 69 -37.65 -36.90 11.32
C GLU A 69 -37.47 -35.93 12.49
N LEU A 70 -37.77 -36.40 13.71
CA LEU A 70 -37.53 -35.62 14.92
C LEU A 70 -36.04 -35.30 15.10
N LEU A 71 -35.16 -36.28 14.92
CA LEU A 71 -33.71 -36.09 15.03
C LEU A 71 -33.16 -35.18 13.92
N GLU A 72 -33.67 -35.28 12.70
CA GLU A 72 -33.32 -34.39 11.59
C GLU A 72 -33.68 -32.92 11.89
N SER A 73 -34.91 -32.66 12.34
CA SER A 73 -35.36 -31.30 12.66
C SER A 73 -34.53 -30.67 13.78
N ARG A 74 -34.12 -31.49 14.76
CA ARG A 74 -33.23 -31.08 15.86
C ARG A 74 -31.82 -30.82 15.38
N LEU A 75 -31.28 -31.65 14.50
CA LEU A 75 -29.96 -31.42 13.91
C LEU A 75 -29.94 -30.10 13.14
N LYS A 76 -30.95 -29.81 12.30
CA LYS A 76 -31.05 -28.52 11.60
C LYS A 76 -31.06 -27.35 12.61
N ARG A 77 -31.76 -27.47 13.73
CA ARG A 77 -31.80 -26.44 14.79
C ARG A 77 -30.45 -26.27 15.48
N VAL A 78 -29.80 -27.36 15.88
CA VAL A 78 -28.49 -27.34 16.55
C VAL A 78 -27.42 -26.78 15.61
N THR A 79 -27.37 -27.21 14.34
CA THR A 79 -26.43 -26.67 13.36
C THR A 79 -26.62 -25.16 13.18
N ARG A 80 -27.86 -24.64 13.13
CA ARG A 80 -28.10 -23.18 13.10
C ARG A 80 -27.59 -22.45 14.35
N GLN A 81 -27.78 -23.04 15.53
CA GLN A 81 -27.35 -22.44 16.79
C GLN A 81 -25.82 -22.46 16.93
N VAL A 82 -25.17 -23.55 16.53
CA VAL A 82 -23.71 -23.69 16.59
C VAL A 82 -23.03 -22.89 15.47
N ALA A 83 -23.69 -22.70 14.33
CA ALA A 83 -23.28 -21.81 13.24
C ALA A 83 -23.67 -20.34 13.44
N ALA A 84 -24.21 -19.96 14.61
CA ALA A 84 -24.43 -18.55 14.92
C ALA A 84 -23.11 -17.77 14.82
N PRO A 85 -23.11 -16.51 14.36
CA PRO A 85 -21.89 -15.73 14.17
C PRO A 85 -21.04 -15.76 15.45
N SER A 86 -19.86 -16.36 15.33
CA SER A 86 -18.91 -16.54 16.42
C SER A 86 -17.62 -15.84 16.03
N ASP A 87 -17.09 -15.07 16.97
CA ASP A 87 -15.80 -14.42 16.81
C ASP A 87 -14.61 -15.40 16.97
N ASN A 88 -14.89 -16.67 17.25
CA ASN A 88 -13.89 -17.70 17.52
C ASN A 88 -13.81 -18.72 16.36
N MET A 89 -12.64 -18.77 15.73
CA MET A 89 -12.29 -19.70 14.64
C MET A 89 -12.50 -21.17 15.01
N MET A 90 -12.01 -21.58 16.18
CA MET A 90 -12.11 -22.97 16.63
C MET A 90 -13.57 -23.40 16.74
N ARG A 91 -14.44 -22.51 17.25
CA ARG A 91 -15.88 -22.77 17.34
C ARG A 91 -16.51 -22.96 15.96
N SER A 92 -16.16 -22.12 14.98
CA SER A 92 -16.67 -22.25 13.60
C SER A 92 -16.17 -23.50 12.89
N LEU A 93 -14.90 -23.90 13.08
CA LEU A 93 -14.35 -25.14 12.55
C LEU A 93 -15.00 -26.38 13.16
N VAL A 94 -15.22 -26.35 14.49
CA VAL A 94 -15.95 -27.39 15.20
C VAL A 94 -17.39 -27.49 14.67
N ALA A 95 -18.09 -26.35 14.51
CA ALA A 95 -19.44 -26.31 13.94
C ALA A 95 -19.52 -26.97 12.56
N ARG A 96 -18.57 -26.64 11.67
CA ARG A 96 -18.50 -27.21 10.31
C ARG A 96 -18.23 -28.71 10.33
N SER A 97 -17.27 -29.16 11.16
CA SER A 97 -16.96 -30.58 11.32
C SER A 97 -18.15 -31.38 11.87
N MET A 98 -18.85 -30.82 12.85
CA MET A 98 -20.05 -31.39 13.45
C MET A 98 -21.16 -31.56 12.41
N ALA A 99 -21.48 -30.50 11.67
CA ALA A 99 -22.52 -30.52 10.64
C ALA A 99 -22.24 -31.59 9.57
N ARG A 100 -20.99 -31.69 9.10
CA ARG A 100 -20.56 -32.71 8.14
C ARG A 100 -20.76 -34.13 8.67
N ASN A 101 -20.25 -34.42 9.88
CA ASN A 101 -20.30 -35.77 10.43
C ASN A 101 -21.74 -36.23 10.70
N SER A 102 -22.59 -35.34 11.22
CA SER A 102 -24.01 -35.66 11.41
C SER A 102 -24.75 -35.84 10.09
N ALA A 103 -24.44 -35.04 9.07
CA ALA A 103 -25.02 -35.19 7.74
C ALA A 103 -24.68 -36.55 7.10
N ILE A 104 -23.45 -37.03 7.25
CA ILE A 104 -23.05 -38.38 6.81
C ILE A 104 -23.87 -39.46 7.52
N ALA A 105 -24.06 -39.32 8.84
CA ALA A 105 -24.83 -40.29 9.61
C ALA A 105 -26.32 -40.29 9.24
N LEU A 106 -26.89 -39.10 9.02
CA LEU A 106 -28.29 -38.93 8.65
C LEU A 106 -28.55 -39.45 7.22
N SER A 107 -27.62 -39.21 6.29
CA SER A 107 -27.65 -39.79 4.95
C SER A 107 -27.67 -41.33 4.99
N LYS A 108 -26.80 -41.94 5.81
CA LYS A 108 -26.78 -43.41 6.02
C LYS A 108 -28.07 -43.92 6.67
N ALA A 109 -28.61 -43.19 7.65
CA ALA A 109 -29.85 -43.53 8.33
C ALA A 109 -31.04 -43.53 7.36
N TRP A 110 -31.20 -42.47 6.57
CA TRP A 110 -32.27 -42.38 5.56
C TRP A 110 -32.14 -43.43 4.46
N THR A 111 -30.92 -43.77 4.06
CA THR A 111 -30.67 -44.86 3.10
C THR A 111 -31.20 -46.18 3.66
N ARG A 112 -30.94 -46.49 4.93
CA ARG A 112 -31.39 -47.74 5.58
C ARG A 112 -32.89 -47.85 5.69
N VAL A 113 -33.58 -46.72 5.88
CA VAL A 113 -35.05 -46.69 6.05
C VAL A 113 -35.80 -46.48 4.70
N GLY A 114 -35.05 -46.51 3.59
CA GLY A 114 -35.61 -46.52 2.24
C GLY A 114 -36.08 -45.15 1.72
N GLN A 115 -35.46 -44.04 2.18
CA GLN A 115 -35.71 -42.70 1.65
C GLN A 115 -34.47 -42.13 0.92
N PRO A 116 -34.25 -42.52 -0.35
CA PRO A 116 -33.03 -42.16 -1.08
C PRO A 116 -32.91 -40.66 -1.37
N ASP A 117 -34.02 -39.95 -1.59
CA ASP A 117 -34.00 -38.51 -1.88
C ASP A 117 -33.51 -37.68 -0.68
N ARG A 118 -34.01 -37.99 0.52
CA ARG A 118 -33.53 -37.38 1.77
C ARG A 118 -32.09 -37.78 2.06
N ALA A 119 -31.73 -39.06 1.82
CA ALA A 119 -30.36 -39.52 1.98
C ALA A 119 -29.37 -38.76 1.08
N LYS A 120 -29.76 -38.48 -0.17
CA LYS A 120 -28.97 -37.73 -1.14
C LYS A 120 -28.79 -36.27 -0.71
N ALA A 121 -29.87 -35.58 -0.31
CA ALA A 121 -29.80 -34.19 0.13
C ALA A 121 -28.80 -33.99 1.29
N TRP A 122 -28.80 -34.91 2.26
CA TRP A 122 -27.84 -34.89 3.36
C TRP A 122 -26.43 -35.33 2.96
N GLY A 123 -26.28 -36.21 1.97
CA GLY A 123 -25.00 -36.58 1.38
C GLY A 123 -24.34 -35.40 0.64
N ASP A 124 -25.12 -34.65 -0.14
CA ASP A 124 -24.65 -33.47 -0.86
C ASP A 124 -24.23 -32.36 0.12
N PHE A 125 -25.01 -32.14 1.18
CA PHE A 125 -24.64 -31.21 2.26
C PHE A 125 -23.34 -31.62 2.97
N ALA A 126 -23.12 -32.92 3.24
CA ALA A 126 -21.87 -33.41 3.81
C ALA A 126 -20.66 -33.19 2.90
N ALA A 127 -20.84 -33.30 1.58
CA ALA A 127 -19.78 -33.04 0.61
C ALA A 127 -19.42 -31.55 0.53
N LEU A 128 -20.42 -30.66 0.54
CA LEU A 128 -20.23 -29.20 0.48
C LEU A 128 -19.61 -28.62 1.78
N THR A 129 -19.91 -29.24 2.92
CA THR A 129 -19.30 -28.86 4.20
C THR A 129 -17.89 -29.42 4.40
N ASP A 130 -17.39 -30.30 3.52
CA ASP A 130 -16.05 -30.86 3.60
C ASP A 130 -14.96 -29.76 3.40
N PRO A 131 -14.06 -29.57 4.37
CA PRO A 131 -12.99 -28.57 4.25
C PRO A 131 -12.07 -28.82 3.04
N LYS A 132 -12.00 -30.04 2.50
CA LYS A 132 -11.23 -30.34 1.28
C LYS A 132 -11.82 -29.69 0.02
N HIS A 133 -13.09 -29.33 0.04
CA HIS A 133 -13.83 -28.75 -1.09
C HIS A 133 -14.17 -27.27 -0.85
N ALA A 134 -13.90 -26.77 0.36
CA ALA A 134 -14.06 -25.38 0.71
C ALA A 134 -12.92 -24.55 0.10
N SER A 135 -13.22 -23.82 -0.98
CA SER A 135 -12.33 -22.77 -1.45
C SER A 135 -12.44 -21.61 -0.46
N ALA A 136 -11.40 -21.38 0.35
CA ALA A 136 -11.31 -20.13 1.10
C ALA A 136 -11.48 -18.96 0.10
N PRO A 137 -12.24 -17.90 0.43
CA PRO A 137 -12.33 -16.75 -0.44
C PRO A 137 -10.90 -16.28 -0.75
N HIS A 138 -10.62 -16.00 -2.02
CA HIS A 138 -9.33 -15.48 -2.47
C HIS A 138 -8.87 -14.40 -1.49
N THR A 139 -7.80 -14.69 -0.75
CA THR A 139 -7.16 -13.71 0.13
C THR A 139 -6.84 -12.50 -0.73
N ALA A 140 -7.47 -11.36 -0.47
CA ALA A 140 -7.09 -10.11 -1.13
C ALA A 140 -5.57 -9.93 -0.98
N VAL A 141 -4.90 -9.37 -1.98
CA VAL A 141 -3.44 -9.25 -1.93
C VAL A 141 -3.07 -8.30 -0.80
N ASP A 142 -2.17 -8.74 0.10
CA ASP A 142 -1.70 -7.93 1.22
C ASP A 142 -0.96 -6.68 0.68
N ALA A 143 -1.37 -5.49 1.12
CA ALA A 143 -0.75 -4.26 0.62
C ALA A 143 0.75 -4.17 1.01
N LEU A 144 1.16 -4.88 2.08
CA LEU A 144 2.57 -5.04 2.44
C LEU A 144 3.35 -5.89 1.43
N THR A 145 2.78 -6.99 0.93
CA THR A 145 3.45 -7.85 -0.06
C THR A 145 3.57 -7.19 -1.43
N GLU A 146 2.73 -6.18 -1.70
CA GLU A 146 2.87 -5.29 -2.86
C GLU A 146 3.82 -4.09 -2.63
N ASN A 147 4.62 -4.09 -1.57
CA ASN A 147 5.53 -3.00 -1.21
C ASN A 147 4.83 -1.65 -1.05
N ARG A 148 3.56 -1.61 -0.63
CA ARG A 148 2.82 -0.34 -0.38
C ARG A 148 2.97 0.17 1.05
N GLY A 149 3.78 -0.49 1.88
CA GLY A 149 4.16 -0.05 3.21
C GLY A 149 5.16 1.11 3.21
N SER A 150 5.43 1.65 4.40
CA SER A 150 6.56 2.55 4.63
C SER A 150 7.84 1.73 4.73
N THR A 151 8.93 2.22 4.16
CA THR A 151 10.19 1.48 4.06
C THR A 151 11.03 1.55 5.33
N LEU A 152 10.95 2.62 6.11
CA LEU A 152 11.53 2.68 7.46
C LEU A 152 10.84 1.68 8.38
N VAL A 153 9.51 1.57 8.29
CA VAL A 153 8.74 0.54 8.99
C VAL A 153 9.13 -0.85 8.49
N SER A 154 9.31 -1.04 7.19
CA SER A 154 9.69 -2.34 6.61
C SER A 154 11.16 -2.73 6.89
N LEU A 155 12.08 -1.77 6.98
CA LEU A 155 13.48 -1.99 7.39
C LEU A 155 13.56 -2.32 8.87
N THR A 156 12.75 -1.66 9.72
CA THR A 156 12.53 -2.16 11.08
C THR A 156 11.76 -3.48 11.08
N SER A 157 11.04 -3.84 10.01
CA SER A 157 10.33 -5.12 9.89
C SER A 157 11.21 -6.30 9.53
N GLU A 158 12.48 -6.13 9.16
CA GLU A 158 13.43 -7.26 9.24
C GLU A 158 13.62 -7.74 10.69
N SER A 159 13.26 -6.90 11.67
CA SER A 159 13.07 -7.28 13.07
C SER A 159 11.62 -7.59 13.47
N LEU A 160 10.64 -7.38 12.57
CA LEU A 160 9.32 -8.01 12.71
C LEU A 160 9.53 -9.48 12.28
N PRO A 161 9.43 -10.44 13.21
CA PRO A 161 9.62 -11.85 12.89
C PRO A 161 8.77 -12.19 11.68
N ARG A 162 9.37 -12.87 10.69
CA ARG A 162 8.72 -13.39 9.47
C ARG A 162 7.24 -13.57 9.75
N ARG A 163 6.43 -12.63 9.27
CA ARG A 163 4.98 -12.65 9.47
C ARG A 163 4.53 -14.05 9.14
N SER A 164 3.80 -14.70 10.05
CA SER A 164 3.23 -16.01 9.76
C SER A 164 2.50 -15.90 8.42
N PRO A 165 2.64 -16.87 7.50
CA PRO A 165 1.90 -16.89 6.24
C PRO A 165 0.38 -16.75 6.44
N ASP A 166 -0.12 -16.96 7.66
CA ASP A 166 -1.52 -16.83 8.07
C ASP A 166 -1.89 -15.46 8.72
N SER A 167 -0.96 -14.49 8.75
CA SER A 167 -1.23 -13.16 9.32
C SER A 167 -2.23 -12.33 8.48
N ALA A 168 -3.05 -11.50 9.13
CA ALA A 168 -4.11 -10.79 8.43
C ALA A 168 -3.59 -9.76 7.42
N LEU A 169 -4.33 -9.67 6.31
CA LEU A 169 -4.11 -8.70 5.24
C LEU A 169 -4.12 -7.28 5.80
N VAL A 170 -3.10 -6.49 5.48
CA VAL A 170 -3.06 -5.09 5.89
C VAL A 170 -3.67 -4.25 4.77
N PRO A 171 -4.75 -3.50 5.04
CA PRO A 171 -5.36 -2.66 4.03
C PRO A 171 -4.50 -1.43 3.73
N GLU A 172 -4.56 -0.97 2.47
CA GLU A 172 -3.87 0.24 1.99
C GLU A 172 -4.09 1.47 2.88
N ALA A 173 -5.28 1.62 3.47
CA ALA A 173 -5.61 2.74 4.34
C ALA A 173 -4.74 2.81 5.62
N GLU A 174 -4.26 1.67 6.11
CA GLU A 174 -3.43 1.60 7.33
C GLU A 174 -1.95 1.89 7.01
N LEU A 175 -1.49 1.59 5.79
CA LEU A 175 -0.10 1.82 5.35
C LEU A 175 0.12 3.21 4.75
N ARG A 176 -0.92 3.80 4.18
CA ARG A 176 -0.84 5.06 3.41
C ARG A 176 -0.27 6.22 4.22
N GLY A 177 -0.68 6.38 5.47
CA GLY A 177 -0.21 7.49 6.33
C GLY A 177 1.30 7.46 6.53
N GLY A 178 1.85 6.28 6.89
CA GLY A 178 3.28 6.08 7.08
C GLY A 178 4.06 6.30 5.79
N ARG A 179 3.59 5.72 4.68
CA ARG A 179 4.23 5.87 3.36
C ARG A 179 4.28 7.33 2.92
N LEU A 180 3.17 8.07 3.02
CA LEU A 180 3.14 9.47 2.60
C LEU A 180 3.95 10.38 3.52
N ALA A 181 4.03 10.07 4.81
CA ALA A 181 4.93 10.76 5.74
C ALA A 181 6.40 10.58 5.34
N GLU A 182 6.81 9.38 4.92
CA GLU A 182 8.15 9.15 4.39
C GLU A 182 8.42 9.95 3.12
N TYR A 183 7.51 9.91 2.14
CA TYR A 183 7.64 10.74 0.93
C TYR A 183 7.82 12.22 1.28
N ALA A 184 7.04 12.76 2.22
CA ALA A 184 7.20 14.14 2.67
C ALA A 184 8.54 14.39 3.38
N MET A 185 9.01 13.44 4.19
CA MET A 185 10.32 13.54 4.86
C MET A 185 11.47 13.54 3.85
N TYR A 186 11.45 12.62 2.87
CA TYR A 186 12.45 12.57 1.80
C TYR A 186 12.37 13.80 0.89
N GLU A 187 11.17 14.26 0.56
CA GLU A 187 10.96 15.50 -0.19
C GLU A 187 11.59 16.69 0.54
N ARG A 188 11.40 16.78 1.86
CA ARG A 188 12.04 17.81 2.69
C ARG A 188 13.56 17.69 2.65
N LEU A 189 14.13 16.49 2.81
CA LEU A 189 15.58 16.28 2.71
C LEU A 189 16.13 16.71 1.35
N MET A 190 15.44 16.33 0.27
CA MET A 190 15.81 16.70 -1.09
C MET A 190 15.71 18.21 -1.32
N LEU A 191 14.68 18.88 -0.80
CA LEU A 191 14.58 20.34 -0.89
C LEU A 191 15.77 21.05 -0.24
N HIS A 192 16.30 20.56 0.89
CA HIS A 192 17.53 21.10 1.49
C HIS A 192 18.73 20.90 0.57
N ALA A 193 18.87 19.72 -0.04
CA ALA A 193 19.93 19.45 -1.01
C ALA A 193 19.80 20.34 -2.27
N VAL A 194 18.59 20.56 -2.76
CA VAL A 194 18.29 21.47 -3.88
C VAL A 194 18.66 22.91 -3.53
N VAL A 195 18.28 23.39 -2.34
CA VAL A 195 18.66 24.71 -1.83
C VAL A 195 20.18 24.85 -1.80
N LEU A 196 20.90 23.86 -1.28
CA LEU A 196 22.36 23.86 -1.26
C LEU A 196 22.96 23.91 -2.67
N MET A 197 22.47 23.08 -3.60
CA MET A 197 22.95 23.07 -4.99
C MET A 197 22.69 24.40 -5.72
N LEU A 198 21.49 24.98 -5.55
CA LEU A 198 21.14 26.28 -6.11
C LEU A 198 21.96 27.42 -5.48
N ALA A 199 22.26 27.35 -4.18
CA ALA A 199 23.13 28.31 -3.50
C ALA A 199 24.57 28.25 -4.01
N ILE A 200 25.11 27.03 -4.21
CA ILE A 200 26.43 26.83 -4.83
C ILE A 200 26.44 27.39 -6.26
N ALA A 201 25.42 27.07 -7.06
CA ALA A 201 25.29 27.58 -8.42
C ALA A 201 25.20 29.12 -8.44
N LEU A 202 24.40 29.71 -7.56
CA LEU A 202 24.29 31.17 -7.39
C LEU A 202 25.65 31.78 -7.02
N GLY A 203 26.38 31.15 -6.09
CA GLY A 203 27.74 31.54 -5.73
C GLY A 203 28.67 31.56 -6.95
N PHE A 204 28.65 30.51 -7.77
CA PHE A 204 29.42 30.49 -9.03
C PHE A 204 29.02 31.61 -10.00
N LEU A 205 27.73 31.87 -10.17
CA LEU A 205 27.21 32.93 -11.03
C LEU A 205 27.61 34.33 -10.55
N LEU A 206 27.73 34.53 -9.23
CA LEU A 206 28.15 35.79 -8.61
C LEU A 206 29.68 35.98 -8.65
N LEU A 207 30.45 34.90 -8.50
CA LEU A 207 31.91 34.94 -8.48
C LEU A 207 32.52 35.04 -9.89
N ALA A 208 31.95 34.37 -10.88
CA ALA A 208 32.50 34.34 -12.24
C ALA A 208 32.70 35.75 -12.85
N PRO A 209 31.76 36.70 -12.72
CA PRO A 209 31.93 38.05 -13.26
C PRO A 209 32.95 38.92 -12.50
N LEU A 210 33.26 38.60 -11.24
CA LEU A 210 34.24 39.37 -10.45
C LEU A 210 35.65 39.26 -11.04
N ARG A 211 35.98 38.12 -11.65
CA ARG A 211 37.25 37.88 -12.34
C ARG A 211 37.51 38.89 -13.47
N ASP A 212 36.48 39.20 -14.25
CA ASP A 212 36.59 40.10 -15.40
C ASP A 212 36.19 41.54 -15.06
N ARG A 213 35.93 41.85 -13.78
CA ARG A 213 35.43 43.17 -13.35
C ARG A 213 36.42 44.30 -13.63
N SER A 214 37.72 44.06 -13.49
CA SER A 214 38.76 45.05 -13.81
C SER A 214 38.79 45.42 -15.29
N ALA A 215 38.44 44.48 -16.18
CA ALA A 215 38.46 44.67 -17.63
C ALA A 215 37.13 45.17 -18.20
N LEU A 216 35.99 44.75 -17.64
CA LEU A 216 34.65 45.02 -18.18
C LEU A 216 33.85 46.04 -17.35
N GLY A 217 34.26 46.33 -16.12
CA GLY A 217 33.57 47.26 -15.22
C GLY A 217 32.09 46.91 -15.03
N LEU A 218 31.22 47.92 -15.15
CA LEU A 218 29.76 47.79 -15.03
C LEU A 218 29.04 47.48 -16.36
N LEU A 219 29.78 47.37 -17.46
CA LEU A 219 29.20 47.16 -18.79
C LEU A 219 28.31 45.91 -18.86
N PRO A 220 28.69 44.75 -18.29
CA PRO A 220 27.87 43.55 -18.36
C PRO A 220 26.51 43.68 -17.66
N ALA A 221 26.48 44.35 -16.50
CA ALA A 221 25.25 44.59 -15.75
C ALA A 221 24.29 45.52 -16.50
N ARG A 222 24.82 46.56 -17.17
CA ARG A 222 24.01 47.47 -18.00
C ARG A 222 23.44 46.75 -19.23
N LEU A 223 24.25 45.91 -19.88
CA LEU A 223 23.82 45.12 -21.05
C LEU A 223 22.80 44.04 -20.67
N ALA A 224 22.85 43.46 -19.47
CA ALA A 224 21.80 42.59 -18.96
C ALA A 224 20.43 43.32 -18.88
N GLY A 225 20.45 44.65 -18.72
CA GLY A 225 19.28 45.52 -18.79
C GLY A 225 18.55 45.54 -20.13
N LEU A 226 19.17 45.06 -21.22
CA LEU A 226 18.53 44.91 -22.53
C LEU A 226 17.36 43.90 -22.52
N LEU A 227 17.30 43.04 -21.50
CA LEU A 227 16.18 42.13 -21.29
C LEU A 227 14.97 42.89 -20.75
N GLY A 228 14.01 43.15 -21.64
CA GLY A 228 12.73 43.75 -21.28
C GLY A 228 11.85 42.81 -20.43
N THR A 229 10.77 43.34 -19.87
CA THR A 229 9.89 42.60 -18.94
C THR A 229 9.35 41.30 -19.53
N ARG A 230 8.94 41.30 -20.81
CA ARG A 230 8.45 40.10 -21.52
C ARG A 230 9.53 39.02 -21.65
N ASP A 231 10.78 39.41 -21.85
CA ASP A 231 11.90 38.48 -21.98
C ASP A 231 12.23 37.86 -20.62
N ARG A 232 12.18 38.66 -19.54
CA ARG A 232 12.31 38.17 -18.16
C ARG A 232 11.21 37.19 -17.77
N LEU A 233 9.96 37.49 -18.13
CA LEU A 233 8.81 36.60 -17.89
C LEU A 233 8.98 35.25 -18.60
N ARG A 234 9.51 35.24 -19.83
CA ARG A 234 9.82 34.01 -20.57
C ARG A 234 10.94 33.21 -19.92
N ILE A 235 11.98 33.88 -19.42
CA ILE A 235 13.08 33.22 -18.69
C ILE A 235 12.55 32.58 -17.42
N PHE A 236 11.74 33.29 -16.64
CA PHE A 236 11.08 32.74 -15.45
C PHE A 236 10.18 31.54 -15.79
N ALA A 237 9.33 31.68 -16.81
CA ALA A 237 8.40 30.63 -17.21
C ALA A 237 9.12 29.35 -17.66
N LEU A 238 10.14 29.46 -18.50
CA LEU A 238 10.88 28.30 -19.02
C LEU A 238 11.90 27.75 -18.03
N GLY A 239 12.57 28.62 -17.27
CA GLY A 239 13.68 28.26 -16.41
C GLY A 239 13.26 27.86 -14.99
N ILE A 240 12.11 28.28 -14.50
CA ILE A 240 11.68 28.01 -13.12
C ILE A 240 10.30 27.36 -13.10
N ALA A 241 9.29 28.05 -13.66
CA ALA A 241 7.91 27.61 -13.55
C ALA A 241 7.67 26.26 -14.25
N LEU A 242 8.25 26.06 -15.44
CA LEU A 242 8.08 24.81 -16.20
C LEU A 242 8.74 23.60 -15.50
N PRO A 243 10.03 23.62 -15.09
CA PRO A 243 10.61 22.53 -14.30
C PRO A 243 9.83 22.24 -13.01
N ALA A 244 9.40 23.26 -12.28
CA ALA A 244 8.60 23.09 -11.07
C ALA A 244 7.24 22.45 -11.36
N ALA A 245 6.55 22.90 -12.42
CA ALA A 245 5.27 22.32 -12.83
C ALA A 245 5.42 20.86 -13.26
N VAL A 246 6.45 20.53 -14.03
CA VAL A 246 6.71 19.14 -14.47
C VAL A 246 7.03 18.26 -13.27
N TYR A 247 7.82 18.75 -12.30
CA TYR A 247 8.07 18.02 -11.05
C TYR A 247 6.76 17.76 -10.29
N LEU A 248 5.96 18.80 -10.03
CA LEU A 248 4.71 18.67 -9.30
C LEU A 248 3.73 17.72 -10.01
N LEU A 249 3.63 17.80 -11.34
CA LEU A 249 2.82 16.88 -12.14
C LEU A 249 3.38 15.45 -12.14
N SER A 250 4.67 15.26 -11.87
CA SER A 250 5.30 13.93 -11.80
C SER A 250 5.16 13.29 -10.41
N THR A 251 5.05 14.09 -9.34
CA THR A 251 5.10 13.59 -7.95
C THR A 251 3.77 13.65 -7.20
N HIS A 252 2.87 14.61 -7.50
CA HIS A 252 1.64 14.80 -6.72
C HIS A 252 0.37 14.10 -7.24
N PRO A 253 0.17 13.82 -8.54
CA PRO A 253 -1.06 13.17 -8.98
C PRO A 253 -1.20 11.75 -8.40
N PRO A 254 -2.37 11.39 -7.83
CA PRO A 254 -2.62 10.06 -7.25
C PRO A 254 -2.61 8.91 -8.28
N GLY A 255 -2.52 9.25 -9.58
CA GLY A 255 -2.43 8.30 -10.69
C GLY A 255 -1.00 7.83 -10.99
N LEU A 256 0.04 8.56 -10.56
CA LEU A 256 1.42 8.19 -10.85
C LEU A 256 1.97 7.26 -9.77
N VAL A 257 2.70 6.24 -10.22
CA VAL A 257 3.06 5.06 -9.42
C VAL A 257 3.89 5.40 -8.19
N THR A 258 4.68 6.46 -8.26
CA THR A 258 5.67 6.81 -7.23
C THR A 258 5.11 6.96 -5.82
N ARG A 259 3.88 7.44 -5.60
CA ARG A 259 3.32 7.54 -4.23
C ARG A 259 2.41 6.37 -3.84
N ARG A 260 2.23 5.39 -4.73
CA ARG A 260 1.45 4.17 -4.49
C ARG A 260 2.29 3.04 -3.88
N ILE A 261 3.59 3.05 -4.15
CA ILE A 261 4.56 2.08 -3.65
C ILE A 261 5.43 2.78 -2.60
N GLY A 262 5.94 2.06 -1.60
CA GLY A 262 6.92 2.55 -0.63
C GLY A 262 8.27 2.88 -1.27
N ILE A 263 9.10 3.63 -0.54
CA ILE A 263 10.42 4.06 -1.01
C ILE A 263 11.43 2.94 -0.76
N THR A 264 11.47 1.94 -1.62
CA THR A 264 12.54 0.93 -1.60
C THR A 264 13.91 1.59 -1.83
N GLU A 265 15.02 0.91 -1.52
CA GLU A 265 16.38 1.43 -1.79
C GLU A 265 16.54 1.89 -3.24
N GLN A 266 16.00 1.09 -4.16
CA GLN A 266 15.88 1.36 -5.58
C GLN A 266 15.02 2.61 -5.88
N GLY A 267 13.86 2.72 -5.24
CA GLY A 267 12.97 3.88 -5.33
C GLY A 267 13.62 5.18 -4.87
N PHE A 268 14.50 5.12 -3.86
CA PHE A 268 15.25 6.27 -3.36
C PHE A 268 16.20 6.84 -4.42
N PHE A 269 16.94 6.00 -5.15
CA PHE A 269 17.85 6.47 -6.22
C PHE A 269 17.11 7.19 -7.34
N LEU A 270 15.93 6.68 -7.73
CA LEU A 270 15.08 7.31 -8.74
C LEU A 270 14.57 8.68 -8.26
N TRP A 271 14.17 8.77 -6.99
CA TRP A 271 13.74 10.01 -6.35
C TRP A 271 14.86 11.05 -6.25
N LEU A 272 16.07 10.60 -5.92
CA LEU A 272 17.28 11.43 -5.93
C LEU A 272 17.56 11.95 -7.34
N ALA A 273 17.52 11.07 -8.34
CA ALA A 273 17.75 11.44 -9.75
C ALA A 273 16.71 12.45 -10.24
N GLN A 274 15.43 12.30 -9.87
CA GLN A 274 14.38 13.30 -10.15
C GLN A 274 14.69 14.64 -9.49
N SER A 275 15.12 14.64 -8.24
CA SER A 275 15.45 15.87 -7.50
C SER A 275 16.62 16.62 -8.16
N VAL A 276 17.67 15.89 -8.56
CA VAL A 276 18.79 16.45 -9.32
C VAL A 276 18.32 16.94 -10.70
N ALA A 277 17.44 16.19 -11.39
CA ALA A 277 16.88 16.58 -12.67
C ALA A 277 16.16 17.94 -12.60
N VAL A 278 15.41 18.21 -11.52
CA VAL A 278 14.76 19.51 -11.30
C VAL A 278 15.77 20.64 -11.26
N VAL A 279 16.83 20.50 -10.45
CA VAL A 279 17.87 21.53 -10.35
C VAL A 279 18.54 21.76 -11.69
N VAL A 280 18.92 20.67 -12.35
CA VAL A 280 19.62 20.71 -13.63
C VAL A 280 18.72 21.31 -14.73
N ALA A 281 17.43 20.97 -14.76
CA ALA A 281 16.46 21.58 -15.66
C ALA A 281 16.26 23.08 -15.36
N MET A 282 16.21 23.46 -14.09
CA MET A 282 16.10 24.87 -13.70
C MET A 282 17.30 25.69 -14.14
N LEU A 283 18.51 25.20 -13.86
CA LEU A 283 19.76 25.88 -14.23
C LEU A 283 19.94 25.92 -15.75
N SER A 284 19.80 24.79 -16.43
CA SER A 284 19.97 24.71 -17.88
C SER A 284 18.91 25.48 -18.64
N GLY A 285 17.63 25.41 -18.21
CA GLY A 285 16.52 26.14 -18.79
C GLY A 285 16.68 27.65 -18.62
N THR A 286 17.07 28.10 -17.42
CA THR A 286 17.31 29.53 -17.16
C THR A 286 18.49 30.04 -18.00
N LEU A 287 19.61 29.32 -18.03
CA LEU A 287 20.78 29.70 -18.84
C LEU A 287 20.45 29.77 -20.34
N GLN A 288 19.74 28.77 -20.88
CA GLN A 288 19.39 28.73 -22.30
C GLN A 288 18.33 29.75 -22.69
N ALA A 289 17.31 29.94 -21.85
CA ALA A 289 16.32 30.97 -22.08
C ALA A 289 16.98 32.35 -22.08
N THR A 290 17.85 32.62 -21.10
CA THR A 290 18.59 33.88 -21.00
C THR A 290 19.47 34.08 -22.22
N ARG A 291 20.27 33.07 -22.58
CA ARG A 291 21.13 33.10 -23.78
C ARG A 291 20.33 33.33 -25.06
N ARG A 292 19.20 32.63 -25.25
CA ARG A 292 18.35 32.80 -26.43
C ARG A 292 17.77 34.21 -26.55
N GLN A 293 17.37 34.83 -25.44
CA GLN A 293 16.87 36.21 -25.46
C GLN A 293 18.01 37.21 -25.67
N LEU A 294 19.16 37.01 -25.02
CA LEU A 294 20.36 37.82 -25.23
C LEU A 294 20.87 37.72 -26.67
N ASP A 295 20.90 36.53 -27.26
CA ASP A 295 21.28 36.33 -28.66
C ASP A 295 20.31 37.08 -29.58
N ARG A 296 19.00 37.01 -29.35
CA ARG A 296 18.00 37.71 -30.16
C ARG A 296 18.14 39.24 -30.09
N ARG A 297 18.42 39.80 -28.92
CA ARG A 297 18.55 41.24 -28.70
C ARG A 297 19.96 41.77 -29.01
N GLY A 298 20.97 40.92 -28.84
CA GLY A 298 22.39 41.21 -28.95
C GLY A 298 23.01 40.86 -30.31
N LYS A 299 22.20 40.50 -31.33
CA LYS A 299 22.66 40.32 -32.72
C LYS A 299 23.46 41.52 -33.23
N LEU A 300 23.09 42.73 -32.83
CA LEU A 300 23.79 43.98 -33.20
C LEU A 300 25.12 44.19 -32.44
N LEU A 301 25.35 43.46 -31.35
CA LEU A 301 26.52 43.58 -30.48
C LEU A 301 27.50 42.40 -30.63
N ALA A 302 27.35 41.59 -31.69
CA ALA A 302 28.12 40.36 -31.91
C ALA A 302 28.10 39.38 -30.70
N LEU A 303 27.08 39.47 -29.85
CA LEU A 303 26.91 38.59 -28.68
C LEU A 303 26.34 37.22 -29.08
N GLY A 304 26.02 36.99 -30.34
CA GLY A 304 25.42 35.75 -30.81
C GLY A 304 26.38 34.57 -30.75
N TRP A 305 25.92 33.44 -30.20
CA TRP A 305 26.68 32.19 -30.30
C TRP A 305 26.67 31.64 -31.72
N ILE A 306 27.86 31.33 -32.24
CA ILE A 306 28.07 30.70 -33.54
C ILE A 306 28.66 29.31 -33.27
N GLY A 307 27.82 28.27 -33.34
CA GLY A 307 28.21 26.87 -33.13
C GLY A 307 27.07 25.97 -32.62
N PRO A 308 27.25 24.63 -32.62
CA PRO A 308 26.29 23.71 -32.03
C PRO A 308 26.13 24.02 -30.54
N ASP A 309 24.88 24.04 -30.06
CA ASP A 309 24.55 24.31 -28.66
C ASP A 309 23.91 23.06 -28.05
N PRO A 310 24.73 22.14 -27.48
CA PRO A 310 24.23 20.92 -26.85
C PRO A 310 23.22 21.19 -25.73
N GLY A 311 23.22 22.41 -25.17
CA GLY A 311 22.21 22.85 -24.20
C GLY A 311 20.78 22.60 -24.68
N ARG A 312 20.48 22.83 -25.97
CA ARG A 312 19.14 22.66 -26.52
C ARG A 312 18.58 21.25 -26.36
N LEU A 313 19.45 20.23 -26.26
CA LEU A 313 19.08 18.85 -25.96
C LEU A 313 19.12 18.56 -24.46
N CYS A 314 20.06 19.18 -23.73
CA CYS A 314 20.21 18.99 -22.29
C CYS A 314 18.99 19.44 -21.47
N PHE A 315 18.33 20.54 -21.85
CA PHE A 315 17.16 21.02 -21.10
C PHE A 315 15.93 20.09 -21.25
N PRO A 316 15.49 19.71 -22.47
CA PRO A 316 14.45 18.70 -22.64
C PRO A 316 14.80 17.35 -22.01
N ALA A 317 16.07 16.93 -22.08
CA ALA A 317 16.53 15.70 -21.44
C ALA A 317 16.33 15.73 -19.91
N ALA A 318 16.74 16.81 -19.24
CA ALA A 318 16.55 16.98 -17.81
C ALA A 318 15.05 17.09 -17.44
N LEU A 319 14.22 17.72 -18.28
CA LEU A 319 12.77 17.76 -18.09
C LEU A 319 12.13 16.37 -18.19
N LEU A 320 12.56 15.53 -19.13
CA LEU A 320 12.02 14.18 -19.33
C LEU A 320 12.44 13.20 -18.23
N ALA A 321 13.58 13.43 -17.57
CA ALA A 321 14.01 12.60 -16.44
C ALA A 321 13.00 12.58 -15.28
N MET A 322 12.26 13.68 -15.07
CA MET A 322 11.27 13.78 -13.98
C MET A 322 10.09 12.81 -14.16
N PRO A 323 9.30 12.85 -15.25
CA PRO A 323 8.21 11.90 -15.43
C PRO A 323 8.70 10.46 -15.62
N LEU A 324 9.89 10.26 -16.23
CA LEU A 324 10.48 8.92 -16.35
C LEU A 324 10.77 8.31 -14.98
N GLY A 325 11.39 9.08 -14.06
CA GLY A 325 11.60 8.64 -12.68
C GLY A 325 10.30 8.36 -11.92
N ALA A 326 9.16 8.92 -12.36
CA ALA A 326 7.87 8.73 -11.70
C ALA A 326 7.15 7.44 -12.14
N ILE A 327 7.41 7.00 -13.37
CA ILE A 327 6.75 5.87 -14.00
C ILE A 327 7.57 4.59 -13.84
N LEU A 328 8.90 4.71 -13.94
CA LEU A 328 9.82 3.58 -13.93
C LEU A 328 9.72 2.65 -12.70
N PRO A 329 9.52 3.13 -11.45
CA PRO A 329 9.37 2.24 -10.31
C PRO A 329 8.29 1.16 -10.50
N GLY A 330 7.15 1.50 -11.12
CA GLY A 330 6.06 0.53 -11.37
C GLY A 330 6.34 -0.49 -12.46
N TRP A 331 7.28 -0.19 -13.34
CA TRP A 331 7.70 -1.07 -14.42
C TRP A 331 8.82 -2.00 -13.95
N MET A 332 9.72 -1.48 -13.11
CA MET A 332 10.85 -2.21 -12.53
C MET A 332 10.40 -3.34 -11.59
N THR A 333 9.33 -3.16 -10.81
CA THR A 333 8.80 -4.21 -9.91
C THR A 333 8.32 -5.48 -10.62
N LYS A 334 8.29 -5.50 -11.96
CA LYS A 334 7.79 -6.63 -12.76
C LYS A 334 8.87 -7.36 -13.55
N ASN A 335 10.09 -6.82 -13.68
CA ASN A 335 11.11 -7.40 -14.58
C ASN A 335 12.54 -6.86 -14.31
N ASP A 336 13.45 -7.73 -13.87
CA ASP A 336 14.82 -7.36 -13.46
C ASP A 336 15.67 -6.76 -14.61
N THR A 337 15.44 -7.17 -15.85
CA THR A 337 16.17 -6.62 -17.02
C THR A 337 15.77 -5.20 -17.38
N ILE A 338 14.52 -4.80 -17.06
CA ILE A 338 14.02 -3.44 -17.27
C ILE A 338 14.62 -2.49 -16.22
N GLU A 339 15.02 -3.01 -15.07
CA GLU A 339 15.60 -2.25 -13.97
C GLU A 339 16.93 -1.60 -14.36
N PHE A 340 17.89 -2.38 -14.84
CA PHE A 340 19.20 -1.86 -15.26
C PHE A 340 19.09 -0.83 -16.39
N ALA A 341 18.27 -1.12 -17.40
CA ALA A 341 18.04 -0.23 -18.52
C ALA A 341 17.36 1.08 -18.07
N GLY A 342 16.41 1.01 -17.14
CA GLY A 342 15.74 2.18 -16.58
C GLY A 342 16.68 3.10 -15.80
N TYR A 343 17.57 2.55 -14.97
CA TYR A 343 18.58 3.35 -14.27
C TYR A 343 19.57 4.00 -15.22
N ALA A 344 20.13 3.24 -16.17
CA ALA A 344 21.07 3.77 -17.16
C ALA A 344 20.42 4.91 -17.98
N THR A 345 19.14 4.77 -18.29
CA THR A 345 18.36 5.77 -19.03
C THR A 345 18.23 7.06 -18.21
N ILE A 346 17.74 6.99 -16.96
CA ILE A 346 17.61 8.19 -16.10
C ILE A 346 18.97 8.83 -15.82
N LEU A 347 19.99 8.03 -15.50
CA LEU A 347 21.35 8.54 -15.27
C LEU A 347 21.91 9.23 -16.51
N GLY A 348 21.59 8.74 -17.72
CA GLY A 348 21.90 9.45 -18.96
C GLY A 348 21.16 10.79 -19.05
N PHE A 349 19.84 10.78 -18.87
CA PHE A 349 19.00 11.99 -18.97
C PHE A 349 19.33 13.08 -17.94
N VAL A 350 19.91 12.72 -16.78
CA VAL A 350 20.38 13.68 -15.77
C VAL A 350 21.88 13.99 -15.92
N GLY A 351 22.69 12.97 -16.17
CA GLY A 351 24.14 13.03 -16.24
C GLY A 351 24.65 13.86 -17.41
N PHE A 352 24.10 13.70 -18.63
CA PHE A 352 24.50 14.50 -19.78
C PHE A 352 24.26 16.01 -19.55
N PRO A 353 23.07 16.45 -19.10
CA PRO A 353 22.84 17.85 -18.74
C PRO A 353 23.72 18.36 -17.60
N LEU A 354 23.99 17.54 -16.58
CA LEU A 354 24.86 17.91 -15.47
C LEU A 354 26.30 18.13 -15.93
N LEU A 355 26.86 17.19 -16.72
CA LEU A 355 28.19 17.32 -17.32
C LEU A 355 28.28 18.56 -18.21
N TRP A 356 27.22 18.86 -18.97
CA TRP A 356 27.15 20.08 -19.76
C TRP A 356 27.16 21.34 -18.89
N LEU A 357 26.40 21.38 -17.78
CA LEU A 357 26.44 22.52 -16.84
C LEU A 357 27.83 22.67 -16.19
N LEU A 358 28.47 21.57 -15.80
CA LEU A 358 29.84 21.59 -15.27
C LEU A 358 30.83 22.12 -16.31
N TRP A 359 30.69 21.69 -17.58
CA TRP A 359 31.49 22.22 -18.68
C TRP A 359 31.27 23.72 -18.89
N GLN A 360 30.02 24.20 -18.79
CA GLN A 360 29.72 25.64 -18.84
C GLN A 360 30.34 26.39 -17.66
N ALA A 361 30.31 25.83 -16.45
CA ALA A 361 30.95 26.41 -15.28
C ALA A 361 32.46 26.54 -15.50
N VAL A 362 33.15 25.46 -15.90
CA VAL A 362 34.59 25.48 -16.24
C VAL A 362 34.87 26.50 -17.35
N GLY A 363 34.09 26.48 -18.43
CA GLY A 363 34.21 27.43 -19.53
C GLY A 363 33.98 28.89 -19.13
N SER A 364 33.23 29.14 -18.05
CA SER A 364 32.99 30.48 -17.52
C SER A 364 34.20 31.05 -16.78
N PHE A 365 34.98 30.19 -16.11
CA PHE A 365 36.25 30.60 -15.50
C PHE A 365 37.39 30.57 -16.52
N PHE A 366 37.57 29.50 -17.29
CA PHE A 366 38.80 29.28 -18.07
C PHE A 366 38.69 29.59 -19.57
N GLY A 367 37.50 29.89 -20.10
CA GLY A 367 37.34 30.03 -21.55
C GLY A 367 37.95 31.32 -22.15
N SER A 368 38.01 31.35 -23.48
CA SER A 368 38.64 32.40 -24.31
C SER A 368 38.30 33.84 -23.94
N ALA A 369 39.32 34.70 -24.00
CA ALA A 369 39.21 36.14 -23.79
C ALA A 369 38.19 36.80 -24.75
N ALA A 370 38.04 36.27 -25.97
CA ALA A 370 37.15 36.81 -26.99
C ALA A 370 35.66 36.73 -26.62
N ARG A 371 35.27 35.90 -25.64
CA ARG A 371 33.88 35.73 -25.19
C ARG A 371 33.63 36.18 -23.75
N LYS A 372 34.56 36.94 -23.15
CA LYS A 372 34.45 37.45 -21.77
C LYS A 372 33.18 38.29 -21.56
N LEU A 373 32.90 39.24 -22.46
CA LEU A 373 31.73 40.11 -22.34
C LEU A 373 30.41 39.31 -22.37
N HIS A 374 30.23 38.42 -23.35
CA HIS A 374 29.03 37.60 -23.47
C HIS A 374 28.79 36.74 -22.22
N ARG A 375 29.83 36.05 -21.73
CA ARG A 375 29.72 35.22 -20.52
C ARG A 375 29.33 36.06 -19.30
N SER A 376 29.99 37.20 -19.10
CA SER A 376 29.70 38.08 -17.96
C SER A 376 28.28 38.65 -18.00
N VAL A 377 27.76 39.02 -19.19
CA VAL A 377 26.37 39.45 -19.38
C VAL A 377 25.40 38.31 -19.08
N LEU A 378 25.68 37.11 -19.59
CA LEU A 378 24.84 35.93 -19.37
C LEU A 378 24.72 35.60 -17.88
N MET A 379 25.82 35.65 -17.12
CA MET A 379 25.79 35.38 -15.68
C MET A 379 24.99 36.42 -14.91
N HIS A 380 25.23 37.71 -15.14
CA HIS A 380 24.46 38.79 -14.49
C HIS A 380 22.96 38.69 -14.79
N ALA A 381 22.60 38.35 -16.03
CA ALA A 381 21.20 38.19 -16.43
C ALA A 381 20.54 36.95 -15.80
N THR A 382 21.31 35.90 -15.48
CA THR A 382 20.82 34.63 -14.92
C THR A 382 20.65 34.68 -13.40
N VAL A 383 21.50 35.42 -12.69
CA VAL A 383 21.50 35.59 -11.22
C VAL A 383 20.11 35.80 -10.60
N PRO A 384 19.28 36.77 -11.03
CA PRO A 384 18.01 37.04 -10.36
C PRO A 384 17.05 35.85 -10.42
N PHE A 385 17.08 35.07 -11.51
CA PHE A 385 16.21 33.92 -11.66
C PHE A 385 16.66 32.75 -10.78
N VAL A 386 17.96 32.48 -10.70
CA VAL A 386 18.48 31.45 -9.79
C VAL A 386 18.25 31.83 -8.33
N ALA A 387 18.36 33.12 -7.99
CA ALA A 387 18.03 33.62 -6.66
C ALA A 387 16.52 33.45 -6.34
N ILE A 388 15.63 33.72 -7.29
CA ILE A 388 14.20 33.45 -7.14
C ILE A 388 13.94 31.96 -6.94
N ALA A 389 14.56 31.08 -7.74
CA ALA A 389 14.42 29.64 -7.62
C ALA A 389 14.89 29.12 -6.24
N LEU A 390 16.03 29.64 -5.76
CA LEU A 390 16.55 29.35 -4.43
C LEU A 390 15.56 29.78 -3.34
N ALA A 391 15.08 31.03 -3.40
CA ALA A 391 14.13 31.56 -2.43
C ALA A 391 12.81 30.77 -2.45
N SER A 392 12.25 30.47 -3.63
CA SER A 392 11.01 29.71 -3.75
C SER A 392 11.15 28.29 -3.19
N THR A 393 12.27 27.63 -3.45
CA THR A 393 12.55 26.28 -2.91
C THR A 393 12.69 26.34 -1.39
N ALA A 394 13.41 27.32 -0.86
CA ALA A 394 13.55 27.51 0.58
C ALA A 394 12.18 27.76 1.27
N THR A 395 11.30 28.54 0.65
CA THR A 395 9.94 28.77 1.17
C THR A 395 9.04 27.54 1.08
N ALA A 396 9.35 26.55 0.26
CA ALA A 396 8.61 25.30 0.17
C ALA A 396 8.92 24.34 1.33
N ILE A 397 10.10 24.46 1.98
CA ILE A 397 10.51 23.56 3.08
C ILE A 397 9.50 23.54 4.24
N PRO A 398 9.06 24.70 4.80
CA PRO A 398 8.05 24.71 5.86
C PRO A 398 6.71 24.09 5.43
N TRP A 399 6.33 24.26 4.16
CA TRP A 399 5.11 23.68 3.61
C TRP A 399 5.18 22.16 3.56
N VAL A 400 6.27 21.57 3.05
CA VAL A 400 6.46 20.12 3.06
C VAL A 400 6.55 19.57 4.49
N TYR A 401 7.20 20.30 5.40
CA TYR A 401 7.22 19.92 6.83
C TYR A 401 5.82 19.89 7.47
N SER A 402 4.93 20.80 7.07
CA SER A 402 3.53 20.78 7.52
C SER A 402 2.77 19.55 7.00
N GLN A 403 3.06 19.12 5.76
CA GLN A 403 2.50 17.89 5.20
C GLN A 403 3.02 16.65 5.91
N GLU A 404 4.33 16.57 6.16
CA GLU A 404 4.94 15.50 6.95
C GLU A 404 4.20 15.34 8.28
N LYS A 405 4.04 16.43 9.05
CA LYS A 405 3.27 16.41 10.31
C LYS A 405 1.82 15.95 10.15
N ALA A 406 1.15 16.34 9.07
CA ALA A 406 -0.22 15.94 8.82
C ALA A 406 -0.30 14.43 8.59
N TRP A 407 0.56 13.88 7.72
CA TRP A 407 0.60 12.44 7.43
C TRP A 407 1.06 11.62 8.63
N THR A 408 2.01 12.13 9.44
CA THR A 408 2.46 11.45 10.67
C THR A 408 1.31 11.25 11.66
N LYS A 409 0.36 12.20 11.75
CA LYS A 409 -0.82 12.07 12.61
C LYS A 409 -1.83 11.02 12.12
N GLU A 410 -1.79 10.67 10.84
CA GLU A 410 -2.62 9.64 10.23
C GLU A 410 -2.01 8.24 10.37
N ILE A 411 -0.79 8.11 10.90
CA ILE A 411 -0.15 6.82 11.11
C ILE A 411 -0.86 6.07 12.23
N ARG A 412 -1.42 4.90 11.89
CA ARG A 412 -2.04 3.98 12.84
C ARG A 412 -1.00 2.95 13.29
N TYR A 413 -0.12 3.33 14.19
CA TYR A 413 0.96 2.46 14.71
C TYR A 413 0.47 1.21 15.42
N GLU A 414 -0.76 1.24 15.94
CA GLU A 414 -1.42 0.07 16.51
C GLU A 414 -1.35 -1.09 15.51
N ALA A 415 -1.51 -0.84 14.20
CA ALA A 415 -1.55 -1.88 13.18
C ALA A 415 -0.31 -2.81 13.08
N LEU A 416 0.85 -2.36 13.56
CA LEU A 416 2.16 -2.95 13.26
C LEU A 416 2.95 -3.37 14.52
N ALA A 417 2.38 -3.20 15.72
CA ALA A 417 3.06 -3.58 16.94
C ALA A 417 3.16 -5.11 17.06
N PRO A 418 4.33 -5.67 17.44
CA PRO A 418 4.55 -7.12 17.49
C PRO A 418 3.70 -7.86 18.54
N ASP A 419 3.11 -7.12 19.47
CA ASP A 419 2.17 -7.57 20.50
C ASP A 419 0.70 -7.39 20.09
N ASN A 420 0.41 -6.86 18.89
CA ASN A 420 -0.94 -6.56 18.49
C ASN A 420 -1.68 -7.77 17.88
N THR A 421 -2.40 -8.49 18.74
CA THR A 421 -3.32 -9.60 18.38
C THR A 421 -4.55 -9.16 17.57
N ILE A 422 -4.71 -7.86 17.29
CA ILE A 422 -5.85 -7.33 16.52
C ILE A 422 -5.90 -7.90 15.10
N PHE A 423 -4.76 -8.20 14.46
CA PHE A 423 -4.75 -8.79 13.11
C PHE A 423 -5.08 -10.27 13.13
N GLU A 424 -4.41 -11.06 13.96
CA GLU A 424 -4.73 -12.49 14.15
C GLU A 424 -6.22 -12.66 14.52
N SER A 425 -6.72 -11.91 15.50
CA SER A 425 -8.13 -11.99 15.93
C SER A 425 -9.12 -11.46 14.89
N ARG A 426 -8.74 -10.53 14.00
CA ARG A 426 -9.68 -9.98 13.01
C ARG A 426 -9.88 -10.92 11.84
N LEU A 427 -8.82 -11.52 11.30
CA LEU A 427 -8.96 -12.51 10.23
C LEU A 427 -9.57 -13.79 10.75
N GLU A 428 -9.23 -14.20 11.97
CA GLU A 428 -9.93 -15.29 12.66
C GLU A 428 -11.43 -15.02 12.77
N ARG A 429 -11.83 -13.80 13.16
CA ARG A 429 -13.24 -13.38 13.22
C ARG A 429 -13.92 -13.33 11.85
N GLU A 430 -13.29 -12.71 10.86
CA GLU A 430 -13.84 -12.58 9.50
C GLU A 430 -14.00 -13.96 8.84
N TYR A 431 -13.02 -14.84 9.02
CA TYR A 431 -13.07 -16.21 8.49
C TYR A 431 -14.01 -17.10 9.31
N ALA A 432 -14.05 -16.97 10.64
CA ALA A 432 -15.05 -17.64 11.49
C ALA A 432 -16.49 -17.23 11.10
N GLY A 433 -16.71 -15.94 10.82
CA GLY A 433 -17.97 -15.40 10.33
C GLY A 433 -18.29 -15.81 8.88
N TRP A 434 -17.28 -16.04 8.04
CA TRP A 434 -17.47 -16.64 6.71
C TRP A 434 -17.89 -18.11 6.82
N ILE A 435 -17.18 -18.94 7.59
CA ILE A 435 -17.53 -20.35 7.81
C ILE A 435 -18.97 -20.47 8.32
N ALA A 436 -19.34 -19.65 9.30
CA ALA A 436 -20.69 -19.63 9.87
C ALA A 436 -21.77 -19.32 8.82
N ARG A 437 -21.55 -18.29 7.99
CA ARG A 437 -22.48 -17.91 6.91
C ARG A 437 -22.55 -18.97 5.80
N ASP A 438 -21.41 -19.49 5.36
CA ASP A 438 -21.33 -20.56 4.36
C ASP A 438 -22.10 -21.80 4.82
N LEU A 439 -21.89 -22.22 6.08
CA LEU A 439 -22.59 -23.35 6.68
C LEU A 439 -24.11 -23.14 6.77
N LEU A 440 -24.57 -21.95 7.13
CA LEU A 440 -25.99 -21.61 7.18
C LEU A 440 -26.63 -21.63 5.78
N ASN A 441 -25.96 -21.03 4.78
CA ASN A 441 -26.43 -21.02 3.39
C ASN A 441 -26.55 -22.45 2.83
N GLN A 442 -25.56 -23.29 3.09
CA GLN A 442 -25.57 -24.70 2.66
C GLN A 442 -26.68 -25.49 3.38
N LEU A 443 -26.94 -25.21 4.66
CA LEU A 443 -28.00 -25.86 5.42
C LEU A 443 -29.41 -25.47 4.91
N GLU A 444 -29.59 -24.22 4.47
CA GLU A 444 -30.85 -23.76 3.87
C GLU A 444 -31.14 -24.40 2.51
N ALA A 445 -30.12 -24.84 1.79
CA ALA A 445 -30.26 -25.57 0.53
C ALA A 445 -30.77 -27.01 0.71
N VAL A 446 -30.74 -27.57 1.94
CA VAL A 446 -31.27 -28.90 2.28
C VAL A 446 -32.78 -28.80 2.53
N LYS A 447 -33.56 -28.79 1.45
CA LYS A 447 -35.05 -28.81 1.48
C LYS A 447 -35.61 -30.21 1.41
#